data_AF-A0A251UBN2-F1
#
_entry.id   AF-A0A251UBN2-F1
#
_cell.length_a   1.000
_cell.length_b   1.000
_cell.length_c   1.000
_cell.angle_alpha   90.00
_cell.angle_beta   90.00
_cell.angle_gamma   90.00
#
_symmetry.space_group_name_H-M   'P 1'
#
loop_
_entity.id
_entity.type
_entity.pdbx_description
1 polymer ?
#
loop_
_entity_poly.entity_id
_entity_poly.type
_entity_poly.pdbx_seq_one_letter_code
_entity_poly.pdbx_strand_id
1 'polypeptide(L)'
;MSSIQKSTPKSSAVALDDINSMIISKPTRRTVPDAEPRQVTTRAKSGSKRRKTSEPDIDLFDIEKRLHDVLTEEFSRLKVHHEKRIAEYEETLTRIRSAAAAKDKTITNLEKDKQDLEAQLLHSEMGIHEAAMNATDEAKVCAARAILQDRIEMAQEAMDSSFDRATWEVASWEMEQKNLGGDEELEQAAVDAGEAGTSGVPTTEGCW
;
A
#
# COMPACT_ATOMS: atom_id res chain seq x y z
N MET A 1 -26.49 -9.89 27.76
CA MET A 1 -26.31 -8.77 26.81
C MET A 1 -25.51 -9.30 25.64
N SER A 2 -26.14 -9.36 24.45
CA SER A 2 -25.59 -10.03 23.27
C SER A 2 -24.46 -9.22 22.63
N SER A 3 -23.32 -9.88 22.40
CA SER A 3 -22.17 -9.31 21.70
C SER A 3 -22.39 -9.39 20.19
N ILE A 4 -22.49 -8.23 19.54
CA ILE A 4 -22.62 -8.12 18.08
C ILE A 4 -21.21 -8.06 17.50
N GLN A 5 -20.76 -9.15 16.90
CA GLN A 5 -19.55 -9.18 16.08
C GLN A 5 -19.82 -8.46 14.74
N LYS A 6 -19.19 -7.31 14.53
CA LYS A 6 -19.13 -6.65 13.22
C LYS A 6 -18.16 -7.41 12.33
N SER A 7 -18.67 -8.09 11.29
CA SER A 7 -17.87 -8.66 10.21
C SER A 7 -17.35 -7.55 9.29
N THR A 8 -16.04 -7.45 9.12
CA THR A 8 -15.40 -6.62 8.09
C THR A 8 -15.52 -7.30 6.71
N PRO A 9 -15.74 -6.54 5.62
CA PRO A 9 -15.76 -7.11 4.28
C PRO A 9 -14.32 -7.46 3.87
N LYS A 10 -14.09 -8.73 3.52
CA LYS A 10 -12.85 -9.21 2.93
C LYS A 10 -12.64 -8.49 1.60
N SER A 11 -11.57 -7.70 1.48
CA SER A 11 -11.13 -7.20 0.18
C SER A 11 -10.73 -8.40 -0.68
N SER A 12 -11.36 -8.56 -1.85
CA SER A 12 -10.88 -9.53 -2.83
C SER A 12 -9.61 -8.95 -3.44
N ALA A 13 -8.46 -9.36 -2.92
CA ALA A 13 -7.19 -9.17 -3.59
C ALA A 13 -7.23 -9.98 -4.89
N VAL A 14 -7.46 -9.30 -6.01
CA VAL A 14 -7.21 -9.87 -7.34
C VAL A 14 -5.70 -10.04 -7.42
N ALA A 15 -5.22 -11.27 -7.33
CA ALA A 15 -3.81 -11.60 -7.43
C ALA A 15 -3.33 -11.28 -8.85
N LEU A 16 -2.14 -10.72 -8.98
CA LEU A 16 -1.51 -10.42 -10.28
C LEU A 16 -1.38 -11.67 -11.17
N ASP A 17 -1.40 -12.88 -10.58
CA ASP A 17 -1.39 -14.16 -11.27
C ASP A 17 -2.65 -14.41 -12.12
N ASP A 18 -3.81 -13.87 -11.74
CA ASP A 18 -5.05 -14.03 -12.52
C ASP A 18 -4.96 -13.30 -13.88
N ILE A 19 -4.21 -12.20 -13.94
CA ILE A 19 -4.02 -11.41 -15.17
C ILE A 19 -3.17 -12.16 -16.20
N ASN A 20 -2.16 -12.93 -15.75
CA ASN A 20 -1.31 -13.71 -16.64
C ASN A 20 -2.06 -14.87 -17.30
N SER A 21 -3.09 -15.42 -16.64
CA SER A 21 -3.92 -16.50 -17.20
C SER A 21 -4.85 -16.03 -18.32
N MET A 22 -5.24 -14.74 -18.35
CA MET A 22 -6.07 -14.17 -19.42
C MET A 22 -5.28 -13.85 -20.70
N ILE A 23 -3.97 -13.58 -20.60
CA ILE A 23 -3.16 -13.09 -21.72
C ILE A 23 -2.58 -14.25 -22.56
N ILE A 24 -2.38 -15.43 -21.97
CA ILE A 24 -1.77 -16.58 -22.66
C ILE A 24 -2.81 -17.69 -22.93
N SER A 25 -3.80 -17.36 -23.75
CA SER A 25 -4.65 -18.37 -24.38
C SER A 25 -3.87 -19.00 -25.55
N LYS A 26 -3.08 -20.05 -25.30
CA LYS A 26 -2.49 -20.84 -26.40
C LYS A 26 -3.62 -21.46 -27.23
N PRO A 27 -3.63 -21.32 -28.57
CA PRO A 27 -4.65 -21.96 -29.39
C PRO A 27 -4.48 -23.48 -29.32
N THR A 28 -5.50 -24.18 -28.83
CA THR A 28 -5.58 -25.63 -28.90
C THR A 28 -5.62 -26.04 -30.37
N ARG A 29 -4.51 -26.60 -30.86
CA ARG A 29 -4.39 -27.17 -32.21
C ARG A 29 -5.36 -28.34 -32.30
N ARG A 30 -6.51 -28.13 -32.95
CA ARG A 30 -7.41 -29.24 -33.34
C ARG A 30 -6.66 -30.13 -34.32
N THR A 31 -6.36 -31.35 -33.88
CA THR A 31 -5.98 -32.47 -34.73
C THR A 31 -7.15 -32.79 -35.64
N VAL A 32 -6.93 -32.62 -36.95
CA VAL A 32 -7.83 -33.11 -38.00
C VAL A 32 -7.74 -34.64 -37.99
N PRO A 33 -8.86 -35.40 -38.01
CA PRO A 33 -8.77 -36.84 -38.18
C PRO A 33 -8.33 -37.15 -39.62
N ASP A 34 -7.25 -37.92 -39.70
CA ASP A 34 -6.67 -38.53 -40.88
C ASP A 34 -7.70 -39.44 -41.57
N ALA A 35 -8.03 -39.14 -42.82
CA ALA A 35 -8.98 -39.93 -43.60
C ALA A 35 -8.20 -41.01 -44.37
N GLU A 36 -8.34 -42.26 -43.94
CA GLU A 36 -7.78 -43.43 -44.64
C GLU A 36 -8.20 -43.48 -46.12
N PRO A 37 -7.31 -43.95 -47.02
CA PRO A 37 -7.61 -44.06 -48.44
C PRO A 37 -8.57 -45.23 -48.69
N ARG A 38 -9.76 -44.92 -49.22
CA ARG A 38 -10.73 -45.93 -49.71
C ARG A 38 -10.08 -46.81 -50.78
N GLN A 39 -10.06 -48.12 -50.54
CA GLN A 39 -9.71 -49.12 -51.55
C GLN A 39 -10.73 -49.09 -52.71
N VAL A 40 -10.24 -48.84 -53.91
CA VAL A 40 -11.03 -48.96 -55.15
C VAL A 40 -10.76 -50.35 -55.75
N THR A 41 -11.76 -51.23 -55.73
CA THR A 41 -11.70 -52.52 -56.42
C THR A 41 -11.96 -52.35 -57.91
N THR A 42 -11.07 -52.86 -58.74
CA THR A 42 -11.21 -52.93 -60.21
C THR A 42 -11.94 -54.22 -60.60
N ARG A 43 -13.09 -54.11 -61.27
CA ARG A 43 -13.58 -55.21 -62.13
C ARG A 43 -14.36 -54.70 -63.33
N ALA A 44 -14.02 -55.32 -64.45
CA ALA A 44 -14.19 -54.85 -65.81
C ALA A 44 -15.55 -55.17 -66.47
N LYS A 45 -15.76 -54.47 -67.59
CA LYS A 45 -16.49 -54.86 -68.81
C LYS A 45 -17.94 -55.32 -68.63
N SER A 46 -18.87 -54.41 -68.96
CA SER A 46 -19.94 -54.76 -69.89
C SER A 46 -20.22 -53.57 -70.81
N GLY A 47 -20.21 -53.85 -72.11
CA GLY A 47 -20.61 -52.89 -73.13
C GLY A 47 -22.09 -52.59 -72.99
N SER A 48 -22.42 -51.31 -72.83
CA SER A 48 -23.77 -50.83 -73.01
C SER A 48 -23.68 -49.47 -73.69
N LYS A 49 -24.38 -49.38 -74.83
CA LYS A 49 -24.64 -48.21 -75.69
C LYS A 49 -24.04 -46.90 -75.21
N ARG A 50 -23.21 -46.27 -76.05
CA ARG A 50 -22.93 -44.82 -76.03
C ARG A 50 -24.26 -44.05 -76.08
N ARG A 51 -24.91 -43.87 -74.94
CA ARG A 51 -25.70 -42.67 -74.68
C ARG A 51 -24.68 -41.56 -74.62
N LYS A 52 -24.86 -40.54 -75.46
CA LYS A 52 -24.15 -39.28 -75.33
C LYS A 52 -24.32 -38.85 -73.88
N THR A 53 -23.26 -38.92 -73.09
CA THR A 53 -23.15 -38.19 -71.84
C THR A 53 -23.26 -36.74 -72.27
N SER A 54 -24.44 -36.14 -72.09
CA SER A 54 -24.52 -34.69 -72.02
C SER A 54 -23.48 -34.29 -70.99
N GLU A 55 -22.42 -33.63 -71.43
CA GLU A 55 -21.62 -32.81 -70.53
C GLU A 55 -22.65 -32.00 -69.72
N PRO A 56 -22.55 -31.95 -68.37
CA PRO A 56 -23.29 -30.93 -67.67
C PRO A 56 -22.82 -29.63 -68.32
N ASP A 57 -23.72 -28.94 -69.00
CA ASP A 57 -23.49 -27.58 -69.48
C ASP A 57 -23.39 -26.78 -68.18
N ILE A 58 -22.18 -26.73 -67.64
CA ILE A 58 -21.89 -26.01 -66.41
C ILE A 58 -22.01 -24.56 -66.82
N ASP A 59 -23.16 -23.97 -66.50
CA ASP A 59 -23.39 -22.57 -66.75
C ASP A 59 -22.40 -21.78 -65.89
N LEU A 60 -21.33 -21.31 -66.54
CA LEU A 60 -20.25 -20.58 -65.90
C LEU A 60 -20.79 -19.33 -65.19
N PHE A 61 -21.87 -18.75 -65.71
CA PHE A 61 -22.56 -17.62 -65.12
C PHE A 61 -23.21 -17.98 -63.77
N ASP A 62 -23.81 -19.18 -63.65
CA ASP A 62 -24.37 -19.67 -62.40
C ASP A 62 -23.28 -19.96 -61.35
N ILE A 63 -22.10 -20.42 -61.77
CA ILE A 63 -20.94 -20.60 -60.89
C ILE A 63 -20.41 -19.26 -60.39
N GLU A 64 -20.21 -18.29 -61.30
CA GLU A 64 -19.74 -16.95 -60.95
C GLU A 64 -20.67 -16.26 -59.98
N LYS A 65 -21.99 -16.36 -60.21
CA LYS A 65 -23.00 -15.82 -59.30
C LYS A 65 -22.95 -16.49 -57.93
N ARG A 66 -22.88 -17.82 -57.87
CA ARG A 66 -22.75 -18.56 -56.60
C ARG A 66 -21.48 -18.18 -55.84
N LEU A 67 -20.36 -18.03 -56.55
CA LEU A 67 -19.09 -17.62 -55.94
C LEU A 67 -19.19 -16.19 -55.39
N HIS A 68 -19.80 -15.28 -56.16
CA HIS A 68 -20.03 -13.91 -55.73
C HIS A 68 -20.94 -13.83 -54.49
N ASP A 69 -22.01 -14.61 -54.46
CA ASP A 69 -22.93 -14.69 -53.32
C ASP A 69 -22.20 -15.20 -52.05
N VAL A 70 -21.41 -16.29 -52.18
CA VAL A 70 -20.61 -16.85 -51.08
C VAL A 70 -19.56 -15.85 -50.59
N LEU A 71 -18.84 -15.19 -51.50
CA LEU A 71 -17.85 -14.17 -51.13
C LEU A 71 -18.52 -13.00 -50.41
N THR A 72 -19.66 -12.53 -50.93
CA THR A 72 -20.40 -11.42 -50.33
C THR A 72 -20.91 -11.78 -48.93
N GLU A 73 -21.41 -13.01 -48.75
CA GLU A 73 -21.84 -13.52 -47.45
C GLU A 73 -20.68 -13.61 -46.46
N GLU A 74 -19.55 -14.19 -46.86
CA GLU A 74 -18.37 -14.32 -45.99
C GLU A 74 -17.75 -12.97 -45.66
N PHE A 75 -17.66 -12.03 -46.62
CA PHE A 75 -17.21 -10.67 -46.34
C PHE A 75 -18.16 -9.93 -45.40
N SER A 76 -19.48 -10.11 -45.57
CA SER A 76 -20.48 -9.51 -44.67
C SER A 76 -20.37 -10.09 -43.27
N ARG A 77 -20.21 -11.41 -43.15
CA ARG A 77 -19.98 -12.10 -41.87
C ARG A 77 -18.70 -11.64 -41.18
N LEU A 78 -17.61 -11.53 -41.94
CA LEU A 78 -16.32 -11.05 -41.44
C LEU A 78 -16.41 -9.60 -40.96
N LYS A 79 -17.09 -8.74 -41.73
CA LYS A 79 -17.34 -7.35 -41.37
C LYS A 79 -18.11 -7.23 -40.05
N VAL A 80 -19.24 -7.93 -39.91
CA VAL A 80 -20.04 -7.94 -38.67
C VAL A 80 -19.23 -8.45 -37.48
N HIS A 81 -18.42 -9.50 -37.68
CA HIS A 81 -17.56 -10.03 -36.63
C HIS A 81 -16.51 -9.00 -36.18
N HIS A 82 -15.87 -8.28 -37.10
CA HIS A 82 -14.90 -7.24 -36.76
C HIS A 82 -15.56 -6.02 -36.11
N GLU A 83 -16.70 -5.56 -36.62
CA GLU A 83 -17.45 -4.46 -36.02
C GLU A 83 -17.85 -4.78 -34.57
N LYS A 84 -18.31 -6.01 -34.31
CA LYS A 84 -18.60 -6.46 -32.95
C LYS A 84 -17.35 -6.41 -32.05
N ARG A 85 -16.22 -6.94 -32.52
CA ARG A 85 -14.97 -6.91 -31.75
C ARG A 85 -14.48 -5.49 -31.49
N ILE A 86 -14.61 -4.59 -32.47
CA ILE A 86 -14.26 -3.17 -32.31
C ILE A 86 -15.11 -2.56 -31.20
N ALA A 87 -16.43 -2.77 -31.22
CA ALA A 87 -17.33 -2.28 -30.18
C ALA A 87 -16.96 -2.82 -28.78
N GLU A 88 -16.65 -4.11 -28.67
CA GLU A 88 -16.19 -4.73 -27.41
C GLU A 88 -14.85 -4.09 -26.92
N TYR A 89 -13.92 -3.81 -27.83
CA TYR A 89 -12.67 -3.13 -27.47
C TYR A 89 -12.88 -1.67 -27.06
N GLU A 90 -13.80 -0.96 -27.69
CA GLU A 90 -14.15 0.41 -27.32
C GLU A 90 -14.83 0.46 -25.94
N GLU A 91 -15.73 -0.48 -25.64
CA GLU A 91 -16.34 -0.62 -24.32
C GLU A 91 -15.30 -0.93 -23.24
N THR A 92 -14.39 -1.89 -23.51
CA THR A 92 -13.34 -2.21 -22.55
C THR A 92 -12.37 -1.05 -22.33
N LEU A 93 -12.01 -0.31 -23.39
CA LEU A 93 -11.19 0.89 -23.29
C LEU A 93 -11.86 2.00 -22.46
N THR A 94 -13.14 2.27 -22.67
CA THR A 94 -13.87 3.27 -21.88
C THR A 94 -13.95 2.88 -20.41
N ARG A 95 -14.21 1.60 -20.12
CA ARG A 95 -14.17 1.07 -18.75
C ARG A 95 -12.79 1.23 -18.10
N ILE A 96 -11.71 0.85 -18.79
CA ILE A 96 -10.34 1.00 -18.28
C ILE A 96 -10.02 2.47 -18.01
N ARG A 97 -10.37 3.38 -18.92
CA ARG A 97 -10.16 4.82 -18.74
C ARG A 97 -10.92 5.38 -17.53
N SER A 98 -12.18 4.98 -17.33
CA SER A 98 -12.95 5.38 -16.15
C SER A 98 -12.34 4.86 -14.85
N ALA A 99 -11.85 3.62 -14.86
CA ALA A 99 -11.19 3.01 -13.70
C ALA A 99 -9.86 3.72 -13.39
N ALA A 100 -9.06 4.04 -14.41
CA ALA A 100 -7.83 4.80 -14.27
C ALA A 100 -8.09 6.19 -13.65
N ALA A 101 -9.06 6.94 -14.19
CA ALA A 101 -9.42 8.26 -13.65
C ALA A 101 -9.93 8.19 -12.20
N ALA A 102 -10.69 7.15 -11.84
CA ALA A 102 -11.11 6.93 -10.46
C ALA A 102 -9.92 6.64 -9.54
N LYS A 103 -8.94 5.86 -10.03
CA LYS A 103 -7.71 5.55 -9.28
C LYS A 103 -6.83 6.78 -9.11
N ASP A 104 -6.65 7.59 -10.15
CA ASP A 104 -5.90 8.84 -10.05
C ASP A 104 -6.50 9.77 -9.00
N LYS A 105 -7.84 9.90 -8.96
CA LYS A 105 -8.52 10.67 -7.91
C LYS A 105 -8.28 10.10 -6.51
N THR A 106 -8.25 8.77 -6.35
CA THR A 106 -7.93 8.17 -5.06
C THR A 106 -6.49 8.41 -4.66
N ILE A 107 -5.54 8.37 -5.61
CA ILE A 107 -4.13 8.66 -5.36
C ILE A 107 -3.97 10.10 -4.90
N THR A 108 -4.55 11.07 -5.60
CA THR A 108 -4.46 12.49 -5.21
C THR A 108 -5.04 12.76 -3.82
N ASN A 109 -6.11 12.06 -3.44
CA ASN A 109 -6.69 12.19 -2.10
C ASN A 109 -5.74 11.61 -1.04
N LEU A 110 -5.18 10.42 -1.29
CA LEU A 110 -4.24 9.79 -0.36
C LEU A 110 -2.94 10.60 -0.21
N GLU A 111 -2.44 11.21 -1.28
CA GLU A 111 -1.30 12.11 -1.24
C GLU A 111 -1.57 13.33 -0.36
N LYS A 112 -2.77 13.90 -0.48
CA LYS A 112 -3.20 15.01 0.39
C LYS A 112 -3.31 14.57 1.85
N ASP A 113 -4.00 13.46 2.12
CA ASP A 113 -4.16 12.94 3.48
C ASP A 113 -2.79 12.63 4.12
N LYS A 114 -1.84 12.12 3.33
CA LYS A 114 -0.46 11.91 3.77
C LYS A 114 0.21 13.23 4.16
N GLN A 115 0.11 14.27 3.34
CA GLN A 115 0.69 15.58 3.67
C GLN A 115 0.05 16.19 4.92
N ASP A 116 -1.26 16.06 5.07
CA ASP A 116 -1.99 16.56 6.25
C ASP A 116 -1.57 15.81 7.52
N LEU A 117 -1.32 14.50 7.43
CA LEU A 117 -0.82 13.68 8.55
C LEU A 117 0.65 14.00 8.89
N GLU A 118 1.50 14.19 7.89
CA GLU A 118 2.91 14.60 8.09
C GLU A 118 2.99 15.96 8.79
N ALA A 119 2.11 16.91 8.43
CA ALA A 119 2.02 18.20 9.11
C ALA A 119 1.54 18.08 10.56
N GLN A 120 0.55 17.22 10.83
CA GLN A 120 0.07 16.96 12.19
C GLN A 120 1.13 16.30 13.06
N LEU A 121 1.87 15.33 12.50
CA LEU A 121 2.97 14.68 13.20
C LEU A 121 4.03 15.70 13.61
N LEU A 122 4.49 16.52 12.66
CA LEU A 122 5.50 17.55 12.94
C LEU A 122 5.03 18.53 14.01
N HIS A 123 3.76 18.96 13.95
CA HIS A 123 3.19 19.85 14.96
C HIS A 123 3.14 19.19 16.36
N SER A 124 2.78 17.92 16.42
CA SER A 124 2.78 17.15 17.67
C SER A 124 4.19 16.99 18.25
N GLU A 125 5.19 16.70 17.40
CA GLU A 125 6.59 16.58 17.83
C GLU A 125 7.13 17.90 18.36
N MET A 126 6.83 19.02 17.68
CA MET A 126 7.18 20.36 18.17
C MET A 126 6.53 20.65 19.53
N GLY A 127 5.25 20.31 19.72
CA GLY A 127 4.56 20.49 20.99
C GLY A 127 5.15 19.66 22.13
N ILE A 128 5.57 18.42 21.85
CA ILE A 128 6.26 17.56 22.83
C ILE A 128 7.63 18.16 23.20
N HIS A 129 8.39 18.62 22.21
CA HIS A 129 9.69 19.25 22.46
C HIS A 129 9.56 20.55 23.27
N GLU A 130 8.57 21.39 22.95
CA GLU A 130 8.27 22.61 23.72
C GLU A 130 7.88 22.29 25.17
N ALA A 131 7.00 21.30 25.38
CA ALA A 131 6.62 20.85 26.71
C ALA A 131 7.82 20.30 27.51
N ALA A 132 8.72 19.55 26.87
CA ALA A 132 9.93 19.05 27.50
C ALA A 132 10.86 20.21 27.91
N MET A 133 11.08 21.19 27.03
CA MET A 133 11.90 22.37 27.36
C MET A 133 11.30 23.14 28.54
N ASN A 134 10.00 23.41 28.53
CA ASN A 134 9.32 24.08 29.63
C ASN A 134 9.46 23.31 30.95
N ALA A 135 9.30 21.99 30.94
CA ALA A 135 9.50 21.17 32.14
C ALA A 135 10.94 21.25 32.68
N THR A 136 11.95 21.26 31.80
CA THR A 136 13.33 21.43 32.23
C THR A 136 13.60 22.82 32.82
N ASP A 137 13.00 23.87 32.26
CA ASP A 137 13.16 25.23 32.77
C ASP A 137 12.43 25.41 34.11
N GLU A 138 11.24 24.84 34.27
CA GLU A 138 10.53 24.78 35.55
C GLU A 138 11.37 24.04 36.61
N ALA A 139 11.97 22.89 36.26
CA ALA A 139 12.85 22.15 37.16
C ALA A 139 14.07 22.98 37.60
N LYS A 140 14.71 23.70 36.67
CA LYS A 140 15.83 24.62 36.99
C LYS A 140 15.39 25.72 37.96
N VAL A 141 14.21 26.32 37.74
CA VAL A 141 13.66 27.35 38.63
C VAL A 141 13.36 26.78 40.01
N CYS A 142 12.78 25.58 40.10
CA CYS A 142 12.53 24.90 41.37
C CYS A 142 13.82 24.57 42.12
N ALA A 143 14.83 24.03 41.43
CA ALA A 143 16.15 23.76 42.03
C ALA A 143 16.81 25.05 42.54
N ALA A 144 16.77 26.13 41.75
CA ALA A 144 17.28 27.43 42.17
C ALA A 144 16.54 27.97 43.41
N ARG A 145 15.21 27.79 43.49
CA ARG A 145 14.42 28.18 44.65
C ARG A 145 14.82 27.40 45.90
N ALA A 146 14.95 26.08 45.79
CA ALA A 146 15.37 25.23 46.91
C ALA A 146 16.74 25.64 47.45
N ILE A 147 17.74 25.81 46.56
CA ILE A 147 19.08 26.26 46.94
C ILE A 147 19.05 27.62 47.63
N LEU A 148 18.26 28.57 47.12
CA LEU A 148 18.15 29.90 47.73
C LEU A 148 17.47 29.83 49.10
N GLN A 149 16.47 28.97 49.27
CA GLN A 149 15.78 28.77 50.53
C GLN A 149 16.71 28.17 51.58
N ASP A 150 17.45 27.11 51.26
CA ASP A 150 18.47 26.53 52.14
C ASP A 150 19.52 27.57 52.54
N ARG A 151 19.98 28.40 51.59
CA ARG A 151 20.95 29.47 51.89
C ARG A 151 20.40 30.52 52.84
N ILE A 152 19.11 30.84 52.74
CA ILE A 152 18.45 31.77 53.67
C ILE A 152 18.37 31.15 55.06
N GLU A 153 17.98 29.88 55.17
CA GLU A 153 17.89 29.16 56.44
C GLU A 153 19.27 29.05 57.11
N MET A 154 20.29 28.61 56.36
CA MET A 154 21.68 28.58 56.84
C MET A 154 22.18 29.95 57.30
N ALA A 155 21.81 31.03 56.60
CA ALA A 155 22.17 32.39 57.01
C ALA A 155 21.43 32.82 58.28
N GLN A 156 20.18 32.40 58.47
CA GLN A 156 19.42 32.67 59.70
C GLN A 156 20.00 31.90 60.89
N GLU A 157 20.33 30.62 60.72
CA GLU A 157 21.01 29.81 61.74
C GLU A 157 22.36 30.40 62.14
N ALA A 158 23.17 30.84 61.18
CA ALA A 158 24.46 31.46 61.45
C ALA A 158 24.37 32.81 62.18
N MET A 159 23.22 33.49 62.12
CA MET A 159 22.95 34.70 62.90
C MET A 159 22.46 34.39 64.33
N ASP A 160 22.11 33.14 64.63
CA ASP A 160 21.68 32.73 65.96
C ASP A 160 22.88 32.57 66.92
N SER A 161 22.80 33.24 68.07
CA SER A 161 23.90 33.29 69.05
C SER A 161 24.19 31.96 69.74
N SER A 162 23.26 30.99 69.66
CA SER A 162 23.43 29.61 70.14
C SER A 162 24.01 28.64 69.11
N PHE A 163 24.23 29.09 67.87
CA PHE A 163 24.69 28.22 66.79
C PHE A 163 26.16 27.80 66.95
N ASP A 164 26.41 26.50 67.08
CA ASP A 164 27.76 25.93 67.08
C ASP A 164 28.17 25.51 65.68
N ARG A 165 29.14 26.20 65.09
CA ARG A 165 29.63 25.93 63.73
C ARG A 165 30.21 24.52 63.55
N ALA A 166 30.59 23.85 64.65
CA ALA A 166 31.12 22.48 64.61
C ALA A 166 30.06 21.42 64.30
N THR A 167 28.76 21.73 64.42
CA THR A 167 27.67 20.79 64.07
C THR A 167 27.36 20.76 62.58
N TRP A 168 28.00 21.62 61.77
CA TRP A 168 27.85 21.59 60.32
C TRP A 168 28.71 20.45 59.75
N GLU A 169 28.06 19.38 59.27
CA GLU A 169 28.76 18.25 58.67
C GLU A 169 29.28 18.56 57.26
N VAL A 170 30.19 19.52 57.11
CA VAL A 170 30.72 19.96 55.80
C VAL A 170 31.26 18.79 54.96
N ALA A 171 31.85 17.77 55.61
CA ALA A 171 32.39 16.59 54.94
C ALA A 171 31.33 15.69 54.29
N SER A 172 30.12 15.60 54.85
CA SER A 172 29.02 14.83 54.25
C SER A 172 28.48 15.55 53.01
N TRP A 173 28.33 16.87 53.10
CA TRP A 173 27.94 17.74 51.99
C TRP A 173 28.96 17.76 50.85
N GLU A 174 30.26 17.79 51.14
CA GLU A 174 31.32 17.69 50.12
C GLU A 174 31.29 16.34 49.38
N MET A 175 30.97 15.25 50.10
CA MET A 175 30.81 13.93 49.47
C MET A 175 29.58 13.87 48.58
N GLU A 176 28.46 14.43 49.04
CA GLU A 176 27.21 14.48 48.29
C GLU A 176 27.33 15.38 47.04
N GLN A 177 28.02 16.52 47.16
CA GLN A 177 28.31 17.40 46.03
C GLN A 177 29.23 16.72 44.98
N LYS A 178 30.17 15.89 45.44
CA LYS A 178 31.03 15.10 44.54
C LYS A 178 30.26 13.97 43.86
N ASN A 179 29.30 13.35 44.54
CA ASN A 179 28.40 12.36 43.94
C ASN A 179 27.44 12.99 42.92
N LEU A 180 26.95 14.21 43.18
CA LEU A 180 26.07 14.95 42.27
C LEU A 180 26.82 15.58 41.08
N GLY A 181 28.09 15.98 41.26
CA GLY A 181 28.94 16.54 40.20
C GLY A 181 29.79 15.52 39.45
N GLY A 182 29.74 14.25 39.84
CA GLY A 182 30.51 13.15 39.24
C GLY A 182 29.79 12.43 38.09
N ASP A 183 28.64 12.94 37.66
CA ASP A 183 27.75 12.26 36.72
C ASP A 183 27.83 12.87 35.31
N GLU A 184 29.04 12.94 34.75
CA GLU A 184 29.23 13.05 33.28
C GLU A 184 28.60 11.82 32.57
N GLU A 185 28.37 10.73 33.30
CA GLU A 185 27.75 9.49 32.80
C GLU A 185 26.23 9.60 32.66
N LEU A 186 25.52 10.33 33.54
CA LEU A 186 24.09 10.65 33.37
C LEU A 186 23.82 11.61 32.19
N GLU A 187 24.74 12.53 31.90
CA GLU A 187 24.60 13.44 30.75
C GLU A 187 24.73 12.64 29.42
N GLN A 188 25.59 11.62 29.38
CA GLN A 188 25.70 10.68 28.27
C GLN A 188 24.50 9.71 28.18
N ALA A 189 23.99 9.22 29.33
CA ALA A 189 22.84 8.33 29.37
C ALA A 189 21.52 9.02 28.97
N ALA A 190 21.37 10.33 29.22
CA ALA A 190 20.22 11.11 28.75
C ALA A 190 20.25 11.33 27.23
N VAL A 191 21.43 11.45 26.63
CA VAL A 191 21.62 11.52 25.18
C VAL A 191 21.31 10.17 24.52
N ASP A 192 21.70 9.05 25.14
CA ASP A 192 21.43 7.71 24.64
C ASP A 192 19.97 7.24 24.87
N ALA A 193 19.31 7.69 25.94
CA ALA A 193 17.89 7.38 26.20
C ALA A 193 16.93 8.14 25.28
N GLY A 194 17.37 9.22 24.62
CA GLY A 194 16.61 9.94 23.61
C GLY A 194 16.28 9.11 22.36
N GLU A 195 17.00 8.00 22.11
CA GLU A 195 16.72 7.08 21.01
C GLU A 195 15.79 5.91 21.40
N ALA A 196 15.61 5.64 22.69
CA ALA A 196 14.82 4.51 23.18
C ALA A 196 13.58 5.00 23.94
N GLY A 197 12.57 5.42 23.19
CA GLY A 197 11.26 5.79 23.74
C GLY A 197 10.72 4.69 24.66
N THR A 198 10.61 4.99 25.96
CA THR A 198 9.64 4.33 26.83
C THR A 198 9.02 5.35 27.79
N SER A 199 7.70 5.28 27.81
CA SER A 199 6.77 6.01 28.63
C SER A 199 7.06 5.90 30.13
N GLY A 200 7.25 7.04 30.77
CA GLY A 200 7.18 7.17 32.22
C GLY A 200 6.91 8.63 32.55
N VAL A 201 5.64 9.03 32.52
CA VAL A 201 5.21 10.35 33.01
C VAL A 201 5.48 10.38 34.51
N PRO A 202 6.40 11.23 35.03
CA PRO A 202 6.44 11.52 36.45
C PRO A 202 5.32 12.54 36.68
N THR A 203 4.29 12.15 37.42
CA THR A 203 3.34 13.08 38.01
C THR A 203 4.11 14.10 38.83
N THR A 204 4.19 15.33 38.33
CA THR A 204 4.68 16.49 39.05
C THR A 204 3.62 16.88 40.07
N GLU A 205 3.76 16.38 41.29
CA GLU A 205 3.19 17.09 42.44
C GLU A 205 3.86 18.47 42.48
N GLY A 206 3.07 19.51 42.28
CA GLY A 206 3.56 20.89 42.25
C GLY A 206 4.31 21.21 43.53
N CYS A 207 5.43 21.93 43.38
CA CYS A 207 6.19 22.46 44.50
C CYS A 207 5.31 23.39 45.33
N TRP A 208 4.85 22.88 46.48
CA TRP A 208 4.37 23.65 47.62
C TRP A 208 5.52 23.97 48.56
#